data_AF-A0A212T976-F1
#
_entry.id   AF-A0A212T976-F1
#
_cell.length_a   1.000
_cell.length_b   1.000
_cell.length_c   1.000
_cell.angle_alpha   90.00
_cell.angle_beta   90.00
_cell.angle_gamma   90.00
#
_symmetry.space_group_name_H-M   'P 1'
#
loop_
_entity.id
_entity.type
_entity.pdbx_description
1 polymer ?
#
loop_
_entity_poly.entity_id
_entity_poly.type
_entity_poly.pdbx_seq_one_letter_code
_entity_poly.pdbx_strand_id
1 'polypeptide(L)'
;MSTSLVFWAGGDDLDAADVYAALDEGRPVDGVTAVSRDEIVDAFADGLPGWSWDHQFLHPPGADPEGTPAVEVYLGDQHAELTTYGAEGEQLNASIEMMRGRGYRLFDPQLGTRFA
;
A
#
# COMPACT_ATOMS: atom_id res chain seq x y z
N MET A 1 8.40 -13.50 8.68
CA MET A 1 8.97 -12.88 7.47
C MET A 1 7.97 -11.83 7.04
N SER A 2 8.39 -10.57 6.93
CA SER A 2 7.54 -9.48 6.45
C SER A 2 7.75 -9.28 4.95
N THR A 3 6.74 -8.73 4.29
CA THR A 3 6.80 -8.35 2.87
C THR A 3 6.27 -6.93 2.75
N SER A 4 7.06 -6.07 2.10
CA SER A 4 6.73 -4.66 1.86
C SER A 4 6.31 -4.49 0.41
N LEU A 5 5.12 -3.94 0.21
CA LEU A 5 4.57 -3.64 -1.11
C LEU A 5 4.39 -2.13 -1.23
N VAL A 6 4.93 -1.53 -2.28
CA VAL A 6 4.94 -0.07 -2.44
C VAL A 6 3.97 0.31 -3.56
N PHE A 7 3.23 1.39 -3.36
CA PHE A 7 2.14 1.79 -4.23
C PHE A 7 2.22 3.27 -4.56
N TRP A 8 2.12 3.61 -5.83
CA TRP A 8 1.94 5.00 -6.26
C TRP A 8 1.12 5.09 -7.54
N ALA A 9 0.45 6.22 -7.72
CA ALA A 9 -0.34 6.54 -8.90
C ALA A 9 0.41 7.52 -9.82
N GLY A 10 0.27 7.35 -11.13
CA GLY A 10 0.99 8.14 -12.13
C GLY A 10 2.44 7.68 -12.34
N GLY A 11 3.20 8.50 -13.08
CA GLY A 11 4.57 8.17 -13.51
C GLY A 11 4.62 6.91 -14.37
N ASP A 12 3.62 6.71 -15.23
CA ASP A 12 3.44 5.47 -15.99
C ASP A 12 4.56 5.22 -17.01
N ASP A 13 5.13 6.30 -17.54
CA ASP A 13 6.24 6.27 -18.50
C ASP A 13 7.62 6.38 -17.82
N LEU A 14 7.66 6.44 -16.49
CA LEU A 14 8.90 6.56 -15.72
C LEU A 14 9.49 5.21 -15.38
N ASP A 15 10.81 5.15 -15.20
CA ASP A 15 11.48 3.97 -14.68
C ASP A 15 11.04 3.72 -13.22
N ALA A 16 10.49 2.54 -12.95
CA ALA A 16 9.90 2.25 -11.65
C ALA A 16 10.95 2.16 -10.52
N ALA A 17 12.17 1.71 -10.82
CA ALA A 17 13.22 1.62 -9.82
C ALA A 17 13.74 3.01 -9.44
N ASP A 18 13.90 3.90 -10.42
CA ASP A 18 14.29 5.30 -10.18
C ASP A 18 13.20 6.06 -9.40
N VAL A 19 11.92 5.84 -9.74
CA VAL A 19 10.79 6.42 -8.99
C VAL A 19 10.80 5.93 -7.55
N TYR A 20 10.91 4.62 -7.33
CA TYR A 20 10.97 4.05 -5.98
C TYR A 20 12.14 4.62 -5.17
N ALA A 21 13.35 4.67 -5.75
CA ALA A 21 14.52 5.20 -5.06
C ALA A 21 14.35 6.69 -4.66
N ALA A 22 13.76 7.51 -5.53
CA ALA A 22 13.48 8.90 -5.20
C ALA A 22 12.44 9.02 -4.07
N LEU A 23 11.36 8.25 -4.13
CA LEU A 23 10.29 8.28 -3.13
C LEU A 23 10.72 7.75 -1.77
N ASP A 24 11.55 6.71 -1.73
CA ASP A 24 12.16 6.13 -0.51
C ASP A 24 13.09 7.15 0.17
N GLU A 25 13.80 7.97 -0.61
CA GLU A 25 14.62 9.09 -0.11
C GLU A 25 13.78 10.33 0.28
N GLY A 26 12.45 10.28 0.15
CA GLY A 26 11.56 11.42 0.42
C GLY A 26 11.66 12.55 -0.62
N ARG A 27 12.20 12.26 -1.81
CA ARG A 27 12.28 13.23 -2.91
C ARG A 27 11.01 13.17 -3.74
N PRO A 28 10.36 14.32 -4.00
CA PRO A 28 9.17 14.33 -4.84
C PRO A 28 9.52 13.99 -6.29
N VAL A 29 8.62 13.28 -6.96
CA VAL A 29 8.76 12.86 -8.34
C VAL A 29 7.67 13.50 -9.20
N ASP A 30 8.08 14.23 -10.23
CA ASP A 30 7.16 14.83 -11.20
C ASP A 30 6.38 13.76 -11.95
N GLY A 31 5.06 13.93 -12.04
CA GLY A 31 4.17 12.97 -12.68
C GLY A 31 3.65 11.85 -11.76
N VAL A 32 4.17 11.73 -10.53
CA VAL A 32 3.57 10.90 -9.48
C VAL A 32 2.53 11.72 -8.71
N THR A 33 1.36 11.12 -8.49
CA THR A 33 0.24 11.78 -7.83
C THR A 33 0.45 11.80 -6.32
N ALA A 34 0.06 12.90 -5.67
CA ALA A 34 0.09 12.97 -4.22
C ALA A 34 -0.89 11.95 -3.60
N VAL A 35 -0.48 11.34 -2.50
CA VAL A 35 -1.30 10.44 -1.71
C VAL A 35 -2.27 11.24 -0.85
N SER A 36 -3.55 10.87 -0.89
CA SER A 36 -4.56 11.40 0.04
C SER A 36 -4.83 10.37 1.13
N ARG A 37 -4.43 10.69 2.37
CA ARG A 37 -4.67 9.81 3.52
C ARG A 37 -6.15 9.54 3.73
N ASP A 38 -6.96 10.58 3.76
CA ASP A 38 -8.40 10.46 4.01
C ASP A 38 -9.06 9.61 2.93
N GLU A 39 -8.68 9.80 1.66
CA GLU A 39 -9.19 8.99 0.55
C GLU A 39 -8.84 7.51 0.68
N ILE A 40 -7.60 7.20 1.10
CA ILE A 40 -7.15 5.82 1.31
C ILE A 40 -7.88 5.20 2.49
N VAL A 41 -7.95 5.88 3.63
CA VAL A 41 -8.64 5.37 4.83
C VAL A 41 -10.11 5.11 4.51
N ASP A 42 -10.80 6.04 3.85
CA ASP A 42 -12.19 5.87 3.42
C ASP A 42 -12.32 4.69 2.42
N ALA A 43 -11.34 4.49 1.53
CA ALA A 43 -11.28 3.33 0.65
C ALA A 43 -11.38 2.02 1.40
N PHE A 44 -10.50 1.87 2.38
CA PHE A 44 -10.35 0.62 3.09
C PHE A 44 -11.55 0.37 4.00
N ALA A 45 -12.11 1.42 4.61
CA ALA A 45 -13.34 1.34 5.39
C ALA A 45 -14.55 0.91 4.54
N ASP A 46 -14.71 1.47 3.34
CA ASP A 46 -15.84 1.15 2.46
C ASP A 46 -15.66 -0.16 1.67
N GLY A 47 -14.43 -0.45 1.28
CA GLY A 47 -14.09 -1.51 0.34
C GLY A 47 -13.78 -2.87 0.97
N LEU A 48 -13.44 -2.91 2.26
CA LEU A 48 -13.13 -4.14 3.00
C LEU A 48 -14.10 -4.36 4.18
N PRO A 49 -15.29 -4.92 3.94
CA PRO A 49 -16.28 -5.16 4.99
C PRO A 49 -15.72 -5.97 6.16
N GLY A 50 -15.91 -5.46 7.37
CA GLY A 50 -15.48 -6.14 8.60
C GLY A 50 -14.00 -5.99 8.94
N TRP A 51 -13.23 -5.28 8.11
CA TRP A 51 -11.88 -4.85 8.47
C TRP A 51 -11.95 -3.63 9.38
N SER A 52 -10.95 -3.47 10.24
CA SER A 52 -10.80 -2.29 11.09
C SER A 52 -9.46 -1.61 10.82
N TRP A 53 -9.51 -0.28 10.77
CA TRP A 53 -8.32 0.57 10.70
C TRP A 53 -8.01 1.14 12.08
N ASP A 54 -6.86 0.79 12.64
CA ASP A 54 -6.35 1.37 13.88
C ASP A 54 -5.00 2.06 13.64
N HIS A 55 -4.98 3.38 13.74
CA HIS A 55 -3.81 4.24 13.45
C HIS A 55 -3.22 4.03 12.05
N GLN A 56 -2.29 3.07 11.92
CA GLN A 56 -1.61 2.68 10.69
C GLN A 56 -1.78 1.19 10.39
N PHE A 57 -2.55 0.45 11.19
CA PHE A 57 -2.75 -0.98 11.03
C PHE A 57 -4.15 -1.28 10.52
N LEU A 58 -4.19 -2.11 9.49
CA LEU A 58 -5.39 -2.74 8.95
C LEU A 58 -5.49 -4.16 9.51
N HIS A 59 -6.60 -4.43 10.19
CA HIS A 59 -6.88 -5.74 10.76
C HIS A 59 -8.04 -6.40 10.00
N PRO A 60 -7.85 -7.62 9.47
CA PRO A 60 -8.95 -8.37 8.85
C PRO A 60 -9.95 -8.84 9.92
N PRO A 61 -11.19 -9.18 9.51
CA PRO A 61 -12.21 -9.65 10.43
C PRO A 61 -11.75 -10.88 11.21
N GLY A 62 -11.85 -10.82 12.54
CA GLY A 62 -11.43 -11.90 13.43
C GLY A 62 -9.95 -11.91 13.79
N ALA A 63 -9.15 -10.94 13.31
CA ALA A 63 -7.79 -10.74 13.81
C ALA A 63 -7.80 -10.23 15.26
N ASP A 64 -6.76 -10.61 16.00
CA ASP A 64 -6.50 -10.04 17.32
C ASP A 64 -6.06 -8.56 17.16
N PRO A 65 -6.76 -7.59 17.77
CA PRO A 65 -6.41 -6.18 17.68
C PRO A 65 -5.02 -5.87 18.28
N GLU A 66 -4.51 -6.72 19.19
CA GLU A 66 -3.16 -6.58 19.74
C GLU A 66 -2.15 -7.55 19.08
N GLY A 67 -2.56 -8.27 18.03
CA GLY A 67 -1.80 -9.37 17.45
C GLY A 67 -1.68 -9.36 15.92
N THR A 68 -1.21 -10.48 15.39
CA THR A 68 -1.16 -10.76 13.93
C THR A 68 -2.38 -11.59 13.51
N PRO A 69 -2.86 -11.48 12.26
CA PRO A 69 -2.30 -10.70 11.16
C PRO A 69 -2.71 -9.21 11.20
N ALA A 70 -1.76 -8.36 10.83
CA ALA A 70 -1.99 -6.94 10.58
C ALA A 70 -1.25 -6.54 9.31
N VAL A 71 -1.87 -5.66 8.52
CA VAL A 71 -1.22 -4.95 7.42
C VAL A 71 -0.90 -3.56 7.94
N GLU A 72 0.38 -3.27 8.11
CA GLU A 72 0.83 -1.91 8.44
C GLU A 72 0.85 -1.09 7.16
N VAL A 73 0.20 0.08 7.19
CA VAL A 73 0.06 1.01 6.07
C VAL A 73 0.79 2.29 6.43
N TYR A 74 1.93 2.50 5.79
CA TYR A 74 2.61 3.77 5.78
C TYR A 74 2.12 4.61 4.60
N LEU A 75 1.82 5.89 4.86
CA LEU A 75 1.38 6.85 3.85
C LEU A 75 2.37 8.02 3.81
N GLY A 76 3.19 8.06 2.78
CA GLY A 76 4.04 9.21 2.45
C GLY A 76 3.32 10.21 1.56
N ASP A 77 4.03 11.25 1.10
CA ASP A 77 3.44 12.31 0.28
C ASP A 77 3.01 11.84 -1.12
N GLN A 78 3.71 10.85 -1.69
CA GLN A 78 3.50 10.38 -3.07
C GLN A 78 3.52 8.85 -3.22
N HIS A 79 3.68 8.11 -2.12
CA HIS A 79 3.55 6.65 -2.11
C HIS A 79 2.91 6.14 -0.83
N ALA A 80 2.32 4.96 -0.92
CA ALA A 80 1.91 4.16 0.22
C ALA A 80 2.77 2.88 0.28
N GLU A 81 3.12 2.44 1.47
CA GLU A 81 3.79 1.17 1.69
C GLU A 81 2.91 0.29 2.58
N LEU A 82 2.66 -0.94 2.15
CA LEU A 82 1.97 -1.96 2.92
C LEU A 82 2.99 -3.00 3.37
N THR A 83 3.23 -3.05 4.67
CA THR A 83 4.07 -4.07 5.30
C THR A 83 3.18 -5.11 5.94
N THR A 84 3.31 -6.36 5.47
CA THR A 84 2.51 -7.47 5.98
C THR A 84 3.28 -8.34 6.95
N TYR A 85 2.63 -8.71 8.06
CA TYR A 85 3.19 -9.60 9.07
C TYR A 85 2.33 -10.85 9.21
N GLY A 86 2.74 -11.93 8.52
CA GLY A 86 2.04 -13.22 8.60
C GLY A 86 0.64 -13.22 7.95
N ALA A 87 0.32 -12.22 7.13
CA ALA A 87 -0.95 -12.15 6.39
C ALA A 87 -1.04 -13.30 5.38
N GLU A 88 -2.23 -13.89 5.28
CA GLU A 88 -2.51 -14.89 4.25
C GLU A 88 -2.68 -14.22 2.88
N GLY A 89 -2.38 -14.93 1.80
CA GLY A 89 -2.39 -14.38 0.44
C GLY A 89 -3.71 -13.71 0.04
N GLU A 90 -4.85 -14.17 0.56
CA GLU A 90 -6.16 -13.57 0.31
C GLU A 90 -6.29 -12.15 0.89
N GLN A 91 -5.79 -11.92 2.10
CA GLN A 91 -5.84 -10.63 2.78
C GLN A 91 -4.92 -9.60 2.08
N LEU A 92 -3.75 -10.07 1.66
CA LEU A 92 -2.82 -9.25 0.89
C LEU A 92 -3.40 -8.89 -0.49
N ASN A 93 -3.99 -9.86 -1.19
CA ASN A 93 -4.63 -9.62 -2.47
C ASN A 93 -5.79 -8.62 -2.35
N ALA A 94 -6.61 -8.73 -1.30
CA ALA A 94 -7.69 -7.75 -1.06
C ALA A 94 -7.14 -6.33 -0.90
N SER A 95 -6.03 -6.16 -0.18
CA SER A 95 -5.39 -4.86 0.02
C SER A 95 -4.76 -4.32 -1.27
N ILE A 96 -4.13 -5.19 -2.08
CA ILE A 96 -3.59 -4.84 -3.40
C ILE A 96 -4.71 -4.37 -4.34
N GLU A 97 -5.81 -5.13 -4.44
CA GLU A 97 -6.92 -4.81 -5.34
C GLU A 97 -7.61 -3.49 -4.96
N MET A 98 -7.70 -3.18 -3.66
CA MET A 98 -8.18 -1.87 -3.20
C MET A 98 -7.32 -0.71 -3.69
N MET A 99 -6.00 -0.83 -3.57
CA MET A 99 -5.06 0.18 -4.05
C MET A 99 -5.11 0.31 -5.58
N ARG A 100 -5.16 -0.82 -6.30
CA ARG A 100 -5.27 -0.84 -7.77
C ARG A 100 -6.56 -0.20 -8.28
N GLY A 101 -7.69 -0.43 -7.61
CA GLY A 101 -8.98 0.20 -7.94
C GLY A 101 -8.95 1.73 -7.89
N ARG A 102 -7.97 2.32 -7.20
CA ARG A 102 -7.73 3.76 -7.09
C ARG A 102 -6.62 4.28 -8.00
N GLY A 103 -6.09 3.44 -8.88
CA GLY A 103 -5.02 3.81 -9.82
C GLY A 103 -3.61 3.73 -9.22
N TYR A 104 -3.45 3.22 -8.00
CA TYR A 104 -2.14 2.96 -7.43
C TYR A 104 -1.61 1.63 -7.96
N ARG A 105 -0.48 1.68 -8.66
CA ARG A 105 0.18 0.49 -9.19
C ARG A 105 1.17 -0.04 -8.18
N LEU A 106 1.18 -1.36 -8.04
CA LEU A 106 2.08 -2.07 -7.14
C LEU A 106 3.50 -2.05 -7.69
N PHE A 107 4.46 -1.77 -6.84
CA PHE A 107 5.87 -2.06 -7.03
C PHE A 107 6.32 -2.99 -5.91
N ASP A 108 6.98 -4.07 -6.32
CA ASP A 108 7.62 -5.00 -5.41
C ASP A 108 9.13 -4.70 -5.38
N PRO A 109 9.66 -4.10 -4.29
CA PRO A 109 11.09 -3.80 -4.17
C PRO A 109 11.98 -5.05 -4.15
N GLN A 110 11.44 -6.20 -3.75
CA GLN A 110 12.19 -7.46 -3.70
C GLN A 110 12.38 -8.06 -5.09
N LEU A 111 11.42 -7.81 -6.00
CA LEU A 111 11.50 -8.20 -7.41
C LEU A 111 11.99 -7.06 -8.32
N GLY A 112 12.09 -5.83 -7.81
CA GLY A 112 12.40 -4.63 -8.59
C GLY A 112 11.41 -4.39 -9.73
N THR A 113 10.16 -4.84 -9.56
CA THR A 113 9.17 -4.91 -10.65
C THR A 113 7.89 -4.17 -10.27
N ARG A 114 7.39 -3.36 -11.21
CA ARG A 114 6.08 -2.71 -11.11
C ARG A 114 5.04 -3.53 -11.85
N PHE A 115 3.92 -3.79 -11.19
CA PHE A 115 2.78 -4.51 -11.71
C PHE A 115 1.64 -3.54 -12.03
N ALA A 116 1.07 -3.69 -13.23
CA ALA A 116 -0.10 -2.94 -13.70
C ALA A 116 -1.38 -3.57 -13.15
#